data_AF-A0A7C1ERN5-F1
#
_entry.id   AF-A0A7C1ERN5-F1
#
_cell.length_a   1.000
_cell.length_b   1.000
_cell.length_c   1.000
_cell.angle_alpha   90.00
_cell.angle_beta   90.00
_cell.angle_gamma   90.00
#
_symmetry.space_group_name_H-M   'P 1'
#
loop_
_entity.id
_entity.type
_entity.pdbx_description
1 polymer ?
#
loop_
_entity_poly.entity_id
_entity_poly.type
_entity_poly.pdbx_seq_one_letter_code
_entity_poly.pdbx_strand_id
1 'polypeptide(L)'
;MRRSLLFALMLLVILPGIALINIQHLILAQGDATATPNINWVNQPAGINVRSGPGLEYGPIGQLRVGTWVQPLARNVDGEWILITYLFTEGWIHRDGVSWRLNTAALPVIEEDEFTPIPRPLDYYSTPAGPTYTPNANWVRAGVEGAYVRGGPGQGYLRIGELFTGDVVDPVARDAGIDWVLVRYGDGYAWIRYDLAVWVEDIAALPVLELFDLTPHFTPVPVNPTATRTPTPTRTLSPTSTDTAT
;
A
#
# COMPACT_ATOMS: atom_id res chain seq x y z
N MET A 1 77.02 -28.08 -5.21
CA MET A 1 76.57 -26.87 -4.49
C MET A 1 75.85 -25.80 -5.34
N ARG A 2 75.94 -25.78 -6.69
CA ARG A 2 75.25 -24.75 -7.52
C ARG A 2 73.82 -25.10 -8.00
N ARG A 3 73.40 -26.38 -7.97
CA ARG A 3 72.06 -26.79 -8.45
C ARG A 3 70.95 -26.80 -7.39
N SER A 4 71.29 -26.92 -6.11
CA SER A 4 70.33 -26.88 -4.99
C SER A 4 69.92 -25.44 -4.62
N LEU A 5 70.83 -24.47 -4.80
CA LEU A 5 70.53 -23.04 -4.57
C LEU A 5 69.52 -22.47 -5.58
N LEU A 6 69.51 -22.95 -6.82
CA LEU A 6 68.59 -22.50 -7.87
C LEU A 6 67.15 -22.98 -7.65
N PHE A 7 66.95 -24.17 -7.08
CA PHE A 7 65.62 -24.67 -6.74
C PHE A 7 65.04 -24.01 -5.49
N ALA A 8 65.86 -23.71 -4.48
CA ALA A 8 65.43 -22.96 -3.30
C ALA A 8 65.09 -21.49 -3.63
N LEU A 9 65.80 -20.88 -4.57
CA LEU A 9 65.52 -19.52 -5.03
C LEU A 9 64.26 -19.44 -5.92
N MET A 10 63.98 -20.48 -6.70
CA MET A 10 62.80 -20.49 -7.59
C MET A 10 61.49 -20.71 -6.81
N LEU A 11 61.51 -21.47 -5.69
CA LEU A 11 60.32 -21.65 -4.84
C LEU A 11 59.99 -20.40 -3.99
N LEU A 12 60.99 -19.56 -3.71
CA LEU A 12 60.84 -18.29 -2.97
C LEU A 12 60.16 -17.18 -3.80
N VAL A 13 60.09 -17.33 -5.13
CA VAL A 13 59.44 -16.36 -6.03
C VAL A 13 58.03 -16.82 -6.43
N ILE A 14 57.75 -18.13 -6.45
CA ILE A 14 56.44 -18.66 -6.88
C ILE A 14 55.38 -18.58 -5.75
N LEU A 15 55.77 -18.75 -4.48
CA LEU A 15 54.84 -18.63 -3.34
C LEU A 15 54.32 -17.20 -3.07
N PRO A 16 55.10 -16.10 -3.18
CA PRO A 16 54.52 -14.75 -3.15
C PRO A 16 53.79 -14.40 -4.45
N GLY A 17 54.10 -15.05 -5.58
CA GLY A 17 53.39 -14.84 -6.85
C GLY A 17 51.95 -15.34 -6.83
N ILE A 18 51.70 -16.52 -6.28
CA ILE A 18 50.34 -17.10 -6.17
C ILE A 18 49.53 -16.43 -5.03
N ALA A 19 50.20 -15.86 -4.03
CA ALA A 19 49.57 -15.01 -3.01
C ALA A 19 49.20 -13.62 -3.55
N LEU A 20 49.98 -13.05 -4.49
CA LEU A 20 49.67 -11.74 -5.10
C LEU A 20 48.49 -11.79 -6.09
N ILE A 21 48.29 -12.91 -6.80
CA ILE A 21 47.19 -13.04 -7.77
C ILE A 21 45.83 -13.16 -7.06
N ASN A 22 45.78 -13.71 -5.84
CA ASN A 22 44.53 -13.85 -5.08
C ASN A 22 44.10 -12.57 -4.32
N ILE A 23 44.97 -11.57 -4.15
CA ILE A 23 44.58 -10.29 -3.54
C ILE A 23 44.02 -9.33 -4.61
N GLN A 24 44.40 -9.50 -5.89
CA GLN A 24 43.90 -8.67 -6.98
C GLN A 24 42.42 -8.93 -7.32
N HIS A 25 41.89 -10.13 -7.03
CA HIS A 25 40.46 -10.42 -7.23
C HIS A 25 39.55 -9.93 -6.08
N LEU A 26 40.09 -9.54 -4.93
CA LEU A 26 39.27 -9.06 -3.80
C LEU A 26 38.94 -7.56 -3.88
N ILE A 27 39.58 -6.81 -4.79
CA ILE A 27 39.46 -5.35 -4.86
C ILE A 27 38.67 -4.88 -6.10
N LEU A 28 38.34 -5.75 -7.05
CA LEU A 28 37.53 -5.39 -8.22
C LEU A 28 36.03 -5.70 -8.08
N ALA A 29 35.57 -6.25 -6.95
CA ALA A 29 34.17 -6.58 -6.73
C ALA A 29 33.33 -5.39 -6.21
N GLN A 30 33.96 -4.32 -5.76
CA GLN A 30 33.30 -3.05 -5.56
C GLN A 30 33.71 -2.18 -6.74
N GLY A 31 32.85 -2.10 -7.76
CA GLY A 31 32.92 -0.96 -8.67
C GLY A 31 32.96 0.33 -7.86
N ASP A 32 33.53 1.40 -8.43
CA ASP A 32 33.53 2.72 -7.79
C ASP A 32 32.17 2.93 -7.13
N ALA A 33 32.18 3.32 -5.85
CA ALA A 33 30.95 3.57 -5.13
C ALA A 33 30.11 4.51 -6.00
N THR A 34 29.07 3.97 -6.64
CA THR A 34 28.12 4.79 -7.38
C THR A 34 27.64 5.80 -6.35
N ALA A 35 27.87 7.09 -6.63
CA ALA A 35 27.46 8.15 -5.72
C ALA A 35 26.05 7.82 -5.25
N THR A 36 25.87 7.68 -3.93
CA THR A 36 24.52 7.48 -3.38
C THR A 36 23.68 8.58 -4.00
N PRO A 37 22.62 8.23 -4.75
CA PRO A 37 21.91 9.24 -5.51
C PRO A 37 21.52 10.35 -4.53
N ASN A 38 21.74 11.61 -4.95
CA ASN A 38 21.57 12.80 -4.13
C ASN A 38 20.07 13.04 -3.89
N ILE A 39 19.47 12.16 -3.11
CA ILE A 39 18.04 12.02 -2.91
C ILE A 39 17.74 12.49 -1.50
N ASN A 40 16.71 13.33 -1.38
CA ASN A 40 16.14 13.70 -0.09
C ASN A 40 15.03 12.70 0.25
N TRP A 41 14.90 12.33 1.53
CA TRP A 41 13.88 11.37 1.94
C TRP A 41 13.23 11.75 3.25
N VAL A 42 11.98 11.35 3.41
CA VAL A 42 11.25 11.51 4.67
C VAL A 42 11.91 10.65 5.76
N ASN A 43 12.29 11.27 6.88
CA ASN A 43 12.97 10.59 7.99
C ASN A 43 12.04 10.32 9.18
N GLN A 44 10.80 10.81 9.15
CA GLN A 44 9.85 10.68 10.25
C GLN A 44 9.13 9.32 10.19
N PRO A 45 9.18 8.48 11.25
CA PRO A 45 8.54 7.17 11.27
C PRO A 45 7.03 7.20 11.02
N ALA A 46 6.35 8.25 11.51
CA ALA A 46 4.91 8.45 11.30
C ALA A 46 4.56 9.00 9.91
N GLY A 47 5.56 9.32 9.09
CA GLY A 47 5.39 10.12 7.88
C GLY A 47 5.25 11.61 8.16
N ILE A 48 5.05 12.40 7.11
CA ILE A 48 4.88 13.85 7.17
C ILE A 48 3.69 14.28 6.32
N ASN A 49 2.96 15.30 6.80
CA ASN A 49 1.85 15.86 6.05
C ASN A 49 2.35 16.75 4.92
N VAL A 50 1.73 16.63 3.76
CA VAL A 50 1.84 17.59 2.64
C VAL A 50 0.68 18.55 2.77
N ARG A 51 0.93 19.85 2.74
CA ARG A 51 -0.06 20.91 3.00
C ARG A 51 -0.26 21.82 1.80
N SER A 52 -1.42 22.47 1.78
CA SER A 52 -1.82 23.44 0.74
C SER A 52 -1.03 24.75 0.76
N GLY A 53 -0.31 25.04 1.84
CA GLY A 53 0.49 26.25 2.01
C GLY A 53 1.55 26.08 3.11
N PRO A 54 2.49 27.04 3.21
CA PRO A 54 3.60 26.99 4.17
C PRO A 54 3.12 27.43 5.56
N GLY A 55 2.62 26.48 6.35
CA GLY A 55 2.17 26.77 7.71
C GLY A 55 1.31 25.65 8.28
N LEU A 56 1.08 25.70 9.60
CA LEU A 56 0.22 24.71 10.28
C LEU A 56 -1.27 25.01 10.10
N GLU A 57 -1.60 26.27 9.80
CA GLU A 57 -2.92 26.80 9.46
C GLU A 57 -3.43 26.33 8.09
N TYR A 58 -2.52 25.96 7.19
CA TYR A 58 -2.85 25.36 5.91
C TYR A 58 -3.13 23.87 6.08
N GLY A 59 -4.23 23.39 5.51
CA GLY A 59 -4.69 22.02 5.71
C GLY A 59 -3.83 21.01 4.96
N PRO A 60 -3.70 19.80 5.51
CA PRO A 60 -3.06 18.70 4.80
C PRO A 60 -3.85 18.35 3.53
N ILE A 61 -3.15 18.22 2.42
CA ILE A 61 -3.66 17.70 1.14
C ILE A 61 -3.21 16.26 0.89
N GLY A 62 -2.41 15.71 1.80
CA GLY A 62 -1.91 14.34 1.72
C GLY A 62 -0.80 14.07 2.73
N GLN A 63 -0.14 12.92 2.58
CA GLN A 63 0.93 12.46 3.47
C GLN A 63 2.02 11.72 2.70
N LEU A 64 3.28 11.91 3.08
CA LEU A 64 4.42 11.11 2.63
C LEU A 64 4.86 10.16 3.75
N ARG A 65 5.13 8.90 3.39
CA ARG A 65 5.60 7.88 4.33
C ARG A 65 7.10 8.01 4.57
N VAL A 66 7.59 7.40 5.66
CA VAL A 66 9.04 7.29 5.92
C VAL A 66 9.75 6.65 4.72
N GLY A 67 10.92 7.17 4.38
CA GLY A 67 11.74 6.71 3.26
C GLY A 67 11.26 7.17 1.89
N THR A 68 10.09 7.81 1.77
CA THR A 68 9.62 8.39 0.50
C THR A 68 10.59 9.46 0.01
N TRP A 69 10.91 9.41 -1.29
CA TRP A 69 11.79 10.38 -1.93
C TRP A 69 11.08 11.72 -2.12
N VAL A 70 11.85 12.79 -1.97
CA VAL A 70 11.35 14.16 -2.00
C VAL A 70 12.17 14.99 -2.99
N GLN A 71 11.46 15.62 -3.92
CA GLN A 71 12.02 16.58 -4.86
C GLN A 71 11.58 18.00 -4.48
N PRO A 72 12.45 18.80 -3.83
CA PRO A 72 12.15 20.16 -3.46
C PRO A 72 12.22 21.10 -4.67
N LEU A 73 11.36 22.11 -4.65
CA LEU A 73 11.23 23.14 -5.68
C LEU A 73 11.63 24.52 -5.14
N ALA A 74 11.09 24.90 -3.99
CA ALA A 74 11.25 26.22 -3.38
C ALA A 74 11.05 26.18 -1.86
N ARG A 75 11.25 27.31 -1.18
CA ARG A 75 11.00 27.49 0.26
C ARG A 75 10.17 28.75 0.54
N ASN A 76 9.51 28.78 1.69
CA ASN A 76 8.89 30.01 2.19
C ASN A 76 9.96 30.98 2.69
N VAL A 77 9.55 32.21 2.98
CA VAL A 77 10.43 33.31 3.44
C VAL A 77 11.30 32.88 4.62
N ASP A 78 10.69 32.28 5.65
CA ASP A 78 11.38 31.82 6.86
C ASP A 78 12.20 30.54 6.64
N GLY A 79 11.97 29.81 5.55
CA GLY A 79 12.68 28.58 5.20
C GLY A 79 12.35 27.37 6.08
N GLU A 80 11.23 27.41 6.79
CA GLU A 80 10.70 26.30 7.60
C GLU A 80 9.87 25.32 6.76
N TRP A 81 9.29 25.81 5.67
CA TRP A 81 8.45 25.05 4.76
C TRP A 81 9.09 24.95 3.38
N ILE A 82 9.01 23.76 2.81
CA ILE A 82 9.60 23.44 1.51
C ILE A 82 8.48 23.01 0.56
N LEU A 83 8.39 23.66 -0.59
CA LEU A 83 7.51 23.28 -1.69
C LEU A 83 8.14 22.09 -2.41
N ILE A 84 7.34 21.08 -2.68
CA ILE A 84 7.76 19.84 -3.35
C ILE A 84 6.79 19.49 -4.48
N THR A 85 7.26 18.68 -5.43
CA THR A 85 6.33 17.97 -6.31
C THR A 85 5.56 16.93 -5.51
N TYR A 86 4.24 16.89 -5.70
CA TYR A 86 3.36 15.96 -5.01
C TYR A 86 2.27 15.44 -5.95
N LEU A 87 2.36 14.16 -6.32
CA LEU A 87 1.45 13.51 -7.29
C LEU A 87 1.39 14.30 -8.61
N PHE A 88 0.23 14.87 -8.94
CA PHE A 88 0.00 15.67 -10.14
C PHE A 88 0.01 17.19 -9.87
N THR A 89 0.44 17.60 -8.66
CA THR A 89 0.46 18.99 -8.20
C THR A 89 1.72 19.27 -7.38
N GLU A 90 1.71 20.36 -6.62
CA GLU A 90 2.73 20.75 -5.66
C GLU A 90 2.14 20.79 -4.24
N GLY A 91 3.01 20.73 -3.23
CA GLY A 91 2.59 20.84 -1.84
C GLY A 91 3.71 21.18 -0.89
N TRP A 92 3.34 21.65 0.29
CA TRP A 92 4.27 22.14 1.30
C TRP A 92 4.52 21.11 2.39
N ILE A 93 5.78 20.89 2.71
CA ILE A 93 6.19 20.01 3.80
C ILE A 93 7.09 20.76 4.78
N HIS A 94 7.04 20.37 6.05
CA HIS A 94 7.94 20.94 7.05
C HIS A 94 9.36 20.43 6.81
N ARG A 95 10.33 21.35 6.78
CA ARG A 95 11.74 21.08 6.45
C ARG A 95 12.32 19.96 7.32
N ASP A 96 12.07 20.00 8.62
CA ASP A 96 12.70 19.06 9.57
C ASP A 96 12.15 17.62 9.46
N GLY A 97 11.09 17.43 8.68
CA GLY A 97 10.51 16.12 8.38
C GLY A 97 11.26 15.31 7.31
N VAL A 98 12.32 15.89 6.74
CA VAL A 98 13.08 15.33 5.63
C VAL A 98 14.57 15.41 5.91
N SER A 99 15.27 14.34 5.58
CA SER A 99 16.72 14.33 5.46
C SER A 99 17.12 14.93 4.12
N TRP A 100 17.65 16.15 4.15
CA TRP A 100 18.10 16.87 2.97
C TRP A 100 19.57 16.58 2.68
N ARG A 101 19.87 16.26 1.42
CA ARG A 101 21.24 16.14 0.92
C ARG A 101 21.71 17.41 0.20
N LEU A 102 20.77 18.34 -0.05
CA LEU A 102 21.05 19.69 -0.55
C LEU A 102 20.97 20.74 0.54
N ASN A 103 21.54 21.92 0.27
CA ASN A 103 21.34 23.09 1.12
C ASN A 103 19.97 23.70 0.86
N THR A 104 19.00 23.45 1.74
CA THR A 104 17.63 23.96 1.60
C THR A 104 17.56 25.49 1.64
N ALA A 105 18.51 26.17 2.29
CA ALA A 105 18.56 27.64 2.31
C ALA A 105 18.85 28.25 0.93
N ALA A 106 19.44 27.48 0.02
CA ALA A 106 19.73 27.90 -1.36
C ALA A 106 18.54 27.71 -2.31
N LEU A 107 17.41 27.16 -1.83
CA LEU A 107 16.20 27.06 -2.64
C LEU A 107 15.61 28.45 -2.93
N PRO A 108 14.98 28.63 -4.11
CA PRO A 108 14.22 29.84 -4.42
C PRO A 108 13.21 30.14 -3.31
N VAL A 109 13.08 31.42 -2.94
CA VAL A 109 12.09 31.88 -1.96
C VAL A 109 10.82 32.28 -2.70
N ILE A 110 9.67 31.82 -2.21
CA ILE A 110 8.35 32.30 -2.64
C ILE A 110 7.77 33.16 -1.51
N GLU A 111 7.32 34.37 -1.85
CA GLU A 111 6.73 35.34 -0.92
C GLU A 111 5.22 35.08 -0.72
N GLU A 112 4.71 35.39 0.49
CA GLU A 112 3.34 35.06 0.92
C GLU A 112 2.25 35.66 0.03
N ASP A 113 2.56 36.78 -0.62
CA ASP A 113 1.64 37.56 -1.44
C ASP A 113 1.33 36.89 -2.80
N GLU A 114 2.14 35.89 -3.20
CA GLU A 114 1.94 35.08 -4.42
C GLU A 114 1.40 33.67 -4.14
N PHE A 115 1.15 33.31 -2.87
CA PHE A 115 0.40 32.10 -2.58
C PHE A 115 -1.07 32.36 -2.92
N THR A 116 -1.45 32.14 -4.18
CA THR A 116 -2.81 31.62 -4.40
C THR A 116 -2.84 30.30 -3.64
N PRO A 117 -3.61 30.17 -2.54
CA PRO A 117 -3.71 28.90 -1.86
C PRO A 117 -4.07 27.87 -2.92
N ILE A 118 -3.23 26.85 -3.10
CA ILE A 118 -3.61 25.73 -3.94
C ILE A 118 -4.95 25.29 -3.34
N PRO A 119 -6.06 25.39 -4.10
CA PRO A 119 -7.36 25.06 -3.56
C PRO A 119 -7.23 23.67 -2.96
N ARG A 120 -7.46 23.56 -1.64
CA ARG A 120 -7.68 22.24 -1.08
C ARG A 120 -8.77 21.60 -1.95
N PRO A 121 -8.67 20.31 -2.29
CA PRO A 121 -9.89 19.54 -2.52
C PRO A 121 -10.86 19.90 -1.38
N LEU A 122 -12.00 20.47 -1.74
CA LEU A 122 -12.81 21.41 -0.95
C LEU A 122 -13.09 20.96 0.51
N ASP A 123 -12.37 21.53 1.48
CA ASP A 123 -12.81 21.56 2.88
C ASP A 123 -13.45 22.91 3.21
N TYR A 124 -14.77 22.95 3.00
CA TYR A 124 -15.80 23.75 3.66
C TYR A 124 -15.35 24.82 4.67
N TYR A 125 -15.15 26.05 4.19
CA TYR A 125 -15.79 27.15 4.89
C TYR A 125 -17.30 26.97 4.69
N SER A 126 -18.04 26.70 5.77
CA SER A 126 -19.50 26.91 5.81
C SER A 126 -19.80 28.41 5.78
N THR A 127 -19.36 29.10 4.72
CA THR A 127 -20.15 30.22 4.21
C THR A 127 -21.33 29.55 3.52
N PRO A 128 -22.59 29.96 3.77
CA PRO A 128 -23.72 29.47 2.98
C PRO A 128 -23.53 29.94 1.54
N ALA A 129 -22.76 29.18 0.75
CA ALA A 129 -22.81 29.26 -0.68
C ALA A 129 -24.24 28.87 -1.04
N GLY A 130 -24.95 29.76 -1.73
CA GLY A 130 -26.16 29.36 -2.45
C GLY A 130 -25.83 28.10 -3.27
N PRO A 131 -26.80 27.20 -3.50
CA PRO A 131 -26.53 25.89 -4.10
C PRO A 131 -25.81 26.07 -5.44
N THR A 132 -24.50 25.83 -5.47
CA THR A 132 -23.75 25.69 -6.72
C THR A 132 -24.09 24.32 -7.27
N TYR A 133 -24.91 24.31 -8.31
CA TYR A 133 -25.35 23.10 -8.97
C TYR A 133 -24.24 22.49 -9.84
N THR A 134 -24.09 21.17 -9.72
CA THR A 134 -23.58 20.15 -10.69
C THR A 134 -22.05 19.92 -10.72
N PRO A 135 -21.59 18.64 -10.79
CA PRO A 135 -21.86 17.80 -11.96
C PRO A 135 -22.66 16.52 -11.66
N ASN A 136 -23.33 16.09 -12.72
CA ASN A 136 -23.80 14.77 -13.12
C ASN A 136 -22.85 13.57 -12.89
N ALA A 137 -22.11 13.51 -11.78
CA ALA A 137 -21.18 12.44 -11.46
C ALA A 137 -21.32 12.02 -9.98
N ASN A 138 -21.03 10.75 -9.68
CA ASN A 138 -21.04 10.25 -8.31
C ASN A 138 -19.77 10.72 -7.56
N TRP A 139 -19.87 11.02 -6.27
CA TRP A 139 -18.76 11.61 -5.52
C TRP A 139 -18.73 11.20 -4.04
N VAL A 140 -17.57 11.23 -3.39
CA VAL A 140 -17.38 10.79 -2.00
C VAL A 140 -17.82 11.86 -0.98
N ARG A 141 -18.55 11.46 0.06
CA ARG A 141 -19.00 12.31 1.18
C ARG A 141 -18.65 11.66 2.53
N ALA A 142 -17.38 11.75 2.92
CA ALA A 142 -16.85 11.08 4.12
C ALA A 142 -16.25 12.04 5.18
N GLY A 143 -16.44 13.34 5.03
CA GLY A 143 -15.86 14.35 5.92
C GLY A 143 -14.33 14.36 5.84
N VAL A 144 -13.68 14.73 6.96
CA VAL A 144 -12.22 14.92 7.07
C VAL A 144 -11.43 13.62 7.21
N GLU A 145 -12.07 12.52 7.62
CA GLU A 145 -11.41 11.23 7.84
C GLU A 145 -11.27 10.41 6.56
N GLY A 146 -11.86 10.85 5.45
CA GLY A 146 -11.85 10.11 4.18
C GLY A 146 -12.70 8.84 4.20
N ALA A 147 -12.93 8.29 3.01
CA ALA A 147 -13.57 7.00 2.80
C ALA A 147 -12.51 5.95 2.49
N TYR A 148 -12.36 4.97 3.36
CA TYR A 148 -11.49 3.83 3.09
C TYR A 148 -12.06 2.94 2.00
N VAL A 149 -11.25 2.67 0.98
CA VAL A 149 -11.57 1.70 -0.07
C VAL A 149 -10.86 0.36 0.17
N ARG A 150 -11.56 -0.73 -0.13
CA ARG A 150 -11.20 -2.08 0.31
C ARG A 150 -11.16 -3.09 -0.83
N GLY A 151 -10.47 -4.21 -0.60
CA GLY A 151 -10.41 -5.31 -1.57
C GLY A 151 -11.68 -6.16 -1.69
N GLY A 152 -12.71 -5.91 -0.87
CA GLY A 152 -13.99 -6.62 -0.90
C GLY A 152 -15.12 -5.88 -0.15
N PRO A 153 -16.38 -6.32 -0.33
CA PRO A 153 -17.56 -5.72 0.28
C PRO A 153 -17.65 -6.15 1.74
N GLY A 154 -17.06 -5.34 2.63
CA GLY A 154 -17.13 -5.57 4.07
C GLY A 154 -16.00 -4.92 4.84
N GLN A 155 -16.23 -4.66 6.13
CA GLN A 155 -15.22 -4.05 7.00
C GLN A 155 -14.03 -4.97 7.29
N GLY A 156 -14.19 -6.29 7.12
CA GLY A 156 -13.13 -7.28 7.29
C GLY A 156 -12.14 -7.37 6.13
N TYR A 157 -12.43 -6.76 4.98
CA TYR A 157 -11.51 -6.77 3.84
C TYR A 157 -10.39 -5.75 4.00
N LEU A 158 -9.22 -6.08 3.43
CA LEU A 158 -8.03 -5.25 3.48
C LEU A 158 -8.32 -3.86 2.91
N ARG A 159 -7.94 -2.83 3.66
CA ARG A 159 -7.91 -1.45 3.17
C ARG A 159 -6.79 -1.33 2.14
N ILE A 160 -7.16 -1.02 0.91
CA ILE A 160 -6.21 -0.85 -0.20
C ILE A 160 -5.98 0.62 -0.55
N GLY A 161 -6.82 1.51 -0.02
CA GLY A 161 -6.72 2.94 -0.29
C GLY A 161 -7.63 3.80 0.58
N GLU A 162 -7.75 5.05 0.18
CA GLU A 162 -8.57 6.09 0.80
C GLU A 162 -8.93 7.13 -0.26
N LEU A 163 -10.18 7.58 -0.23
CA LEU A 163 -10.73 8.65 -1.07
C LEU A 163 -11.21 9.78 -0.18
N PHE A 164 -11.12 11.02 -0.64
CA PHE A 164 -11.50 12.20 0.13
C PHE A 164 -12.84 12.77 -0.33
N THR A 165 -13.43 13.60 0.52
CA THR A 165 -14.71 14.25 0.20
C THR A 165 -14.57 15.09 -1.08
N GLY A 166 -15.49 14.91 -2.01
CA GLY A 166 -15.47 15.56 -3.33
C GLY A 166 -14.77 14.75 -4.42
N ASP A 167 -14.07 13.67 -4.09
CA ASP A 167 -13.49 12.77 -5.10
C ASP A 167 -14.59 12.14 -5.93
N VAL A 168 -14.43 12.19 -7.25
CA VAL A 168 -15.35 11.55 -8.20
C VAL A 168 -15.12 10.04 -8.18
N VAL A 169 -16.20 9.28 -8.17
CA VAL A 169 -16.17 7.82 -8.21
C VAL A 169 -17.02 7.30 -9.35
N ASP A 170 -16.47 6.33 -10.09
CA ASP A 170 -17.18 5.62 -11.15
C ASP A 170 -17.61 4.25 -10.62
N PRO A 171 -18.90 4.05 -10.28
CA PRO A 171 -19.38 2.78 -9.79
C PRO A 171 -19.54 1.80 -10.96
N VAL A 172 -19.17 0.56 -10.72
CA VAL A 172 -19.12 -0.51 -11.74
C VAL A 172 -20.01 -1.67 -11.35
N ALA A 173 -20.08 -1.99 -10.05
CA ALA A 173 -20.88 -3.08 -9.50
C ALA A 173 -21.23 -2.77 -8.04
N ARG A 174 -22.04 -3.63 -7.42
CA ARG A 174 -22.40 -3.55 -6.01
C ARG A 174 -22.49 -4.94 -5.38
N ASP A 175 -22.59 -4.99 -4.06
CA ASP A 175 -22.97 -6.22 -3.36
C ASP A 175 -24.49 -6.43 -3.39
N ALA A 176 -24.97 -7.61 -2.97
CA ALA A 176 -26.42 -7.87 -2.94
C ALA A 176 -27.17 -6.89 -2.04
N GLY A 177 -26.55 -6.46 -0.93
CA GLY A 177 -27.15 -5.57 0.06
C GLY A 177 -27.19 -4.10 -0.33
N ILE A 178 -26.42 -3.67 -1.33
CA ILE A 178 -26.16 -2.25 -1.63
C ILE A 178 -25.46 -1.57 -0.43
N ASP A 179 -24.79 -2.34 0.43
CA ASP A 179 -23.98 -1.80 1.52
C ASP A 179 -22.61 -1.35 1.00
N TRP A 180 -22.15 -1.96 -0.10
CA TRP A 180 -20.86 -1.74 -0.72
C TRP A 180 -20.96 -1.60 -2.23
N VAL A 181 -20.23 -0.64 -2.77
CA VAL A 181 -20.18 -0.35 -4.20
C VAL A 181 -18.76 -0.55 -4.69
N LEU A 182 -18.59 -1.31 -5.77
CA LEU A 182 -17.32 -1.48 -6.46
C LEU A 182 -17.12 -0.27 -7.38
N VAL A 183 -16.04 0.47 -7.17
CA VAL A 183 -15.67 1.64 -7.96
C VAL A 183 -14.32 1.43 -8.64
N ARG A 184 -14.08 2.17 -9.72
CA ARG A 184 -12.73 2.27 -10.30
C ARG A 184 -11.78 2.94 -9.31
N TYR A 185 -10.59 2.39 -9.14
CA TYR A 185 -9.58 2.93 -8.24
C TYR A 185 -8.16 2.63 -8.77
N GLY A 186 -7.43 3.68 -9.14
CA GLY A 186 -6.15 3.54 -9.86
C GLY A 186 -6.32 2.75 -11.16
N ASP A 187 -5.46 1.76 -11.39
CA ASP A 187 -5.54 0.84 -12.55
C ASP A 187 -6.49 -0.35 -12.31
N GLY A 188 -7.17 -0.40 -11.17
CA GLY A 188 -8.01 -1.52 -10.75
C GLY A 188 -9.36 -1.09 -10.20
N TYR A 189 -9.82 -1.82 -9.19
CA TYR A 189 -11.11 -1.61 -8.55
C TYR A 189 -10.99 -1.70 -7.04
N ALA A 190 -11.88 -1.00 -6.34
CA ALA A 190 -11.97 -1.04 -4.90
C ALA A 190 -13.42 -0.91 -4.44
N TRP A 191 -13.71 -1.44 -3.26
CA TRP A 191 -15.02 -1.38 -2.63
C TRP A 191 -15.10 -0.22 -1.66
N ILE A 192 -16.13 0.62 -1.80
CA ILE A 192 -16.47 1.72 -0.89
C ILE A 192 -17.84 1.45 -0.26
N ARG A 193 -18.04 1.89 0.99
CA ARG A 193 -19.35 1.78 1.67
C ARG A 193 -20.34 2.74 1.01
N TYR A 194 -21.56 2.29 0.76
CA TYR A 194 -22.56 3.02 -0.03
C TYR A 194 -22.86 4.44 0.50
N ASP A 195 -22.95 4.59 1.82
CA ASP A 195 -23.29 5.85 2.48
C ASP A 195 -22.15 6.87 2.57
N LEU A 196 -20.92 6.46 2.24
CA LEU A 196 -19.75 7.33 2.16
C LEU A 196 -19.64 8.04 0.80
N ALA A 197 -20.59 7.85 -0.09
CA ALA A 197 -20.67 8.52 -1.38
C ALA A 197 -22.10 8.99 -1.68
N VAL A 198 -22.18 10.02 -2.50
CA VAL A 198 -23.41 10.54 -3.06
C VAL A 198 -23.48 10.04 -4.50
N TRP A 199 -24.54 9.29 -4.77
CA TRP A 199 -24.77 8.65 -6.06
C TRP A 199 -25.80 9.44 -6.85
N VAL A 200 -25.41 9.87 -8.04
CA VAL A 200 -26.29 10.46 -9.05
C VAL A 200 -26.90 9.36 -9.92
N GLU A 201 -26.16 8.28 -10.14
CA GLU A 201 -26.61 7.10 -10.86
C GLU A 201 -27.42 6.15 -9.95
N ASP A 202 -28.31 5.36 -10.56
CA ASP A 202 -29.06 4.33 -9.83
C ASP A 202 -28.17 3.11 -9.54
N ILE A 203 -27.62 3.08 -8.34
CA ILE A 203 -26.75 1.98 -7.86
C ILE A 203 -27.50 0.65 -7.79
N ALA A 204 -28.83 0.66 -7.60
CA ALA A 204 -29.59 -0.59 -7.56
C ALA A 204 -29.58 -1.30 -8.92
N ALA A 205 -29.45 -0.54 -10.01
CA ALA A 205 -29.37 -1.04 -11.38
C ALA A 205 -28.00 -1.62 -11.76
N LEU A 206 -26.96 -1.39 -10.95
CA LEU A 206 -25.63 -1.95 -11.18
C LEU A 206 -25.60 -3.48 -10.94
N PRO A 207 -24.71 -4.19 -11.65
CA PRO A 207 -24.57 -5.64 -11.49
C PRO A 207 -24.13 -6.00 -10.07
N VAL A 208 -24.65 -7.12 -9.57
CA VAL A 208 -24.28 -7.68 -8.27
C VAL A 208 -23.01 -8.52 -8.43
N LEU A 209 -22.00 -8.25 -7.60
CA LEU A 209 -20.77 -9.03 -7.53
C LEU A 209 -20.67 -9.73 -6.18
N GLU A 210 -21.02 -11.01 -6.15
CA GLU A 210 -20.86 -11.90 -5.00
C GLU A 210 -19.42 -12.44 -4.96
N LEU A 211 -18.65 -12.17 -3.90
CA LEU A 211 -17.31 -12.77 -3.72
C LEU A 211 -17.35 -14.19 -3.14
N PHE A 212 -18.53 -14.71 -2.82
CA PHE A 212 -18.71 -16.03 -2.25
C PHE A 212 -18.91 -17.08 -3.35
N ASP A 213 -17.81 -17.52 -3.96
CA ASP A 213 -17.76 -18.91 -4.46
C ASP A 213 -16.35 -19.52 -4.44
N LEU A 214 -15.58 -19.25 -3.38
CA LEU A 214 -14.31 -19.96 -3.12
C LEU A 214 -14.45 -21.14 -2.13
N THR A 215 -15.68 -21.53 -1.81
CA THR A 215 -15.94 -22.83 -1.19
C THR A 215 -17.15 -23.46 -1.89
N PRO A 216 -16.99 -24.54 -2.68
CA PRO A 216 -18.14 -25.24 -3.20
C PRO A 216 -19.02 -25.67 -2.02
N HIS A 217 -20.23 -25.15 -1.94
CA HIS A 217 -21.22 -25.67 -1.04
C HIS A 217 -21.77 -26.97 -1.65
N PHE A 218 -21.27 -28.11 -1.19
CA PHE A 218 -21.95 -29.37 -1.44
C PHE A 218 -23.29 -29.28 -0.71
N THR A 219 -24.36 -29.08 -1.47
CA THR A 219 -25.70 -29.46 -1.00
C THR A 219 -25.74 -30.97 -1.14
N PRO A 220 -25.65 -31.77 -0.06
CA PRO A 220 -25.84 -33.21 -0.20
C PRO A 220 -27.23 -33.42 -0.79
N VAL A 221 -27.29 -34.08 -1.94
CA VAL A 221 -28.54 -34.61 -2.48
C VAL A 221 -29.16 -35.45 -1.37
N PRO A 222 -30.46 -35.29 -1.03
CA PRO A 222 -31.12 -36.19 -0.10
C PRO A 222 -30.91 -37.60 -0.62
N VAL A 223 -30.09 -38.38 0.08
CA VAL A 223 -30.03 -39.82 -0.16
C VAL A 223 -31.40 -40.35 0.21
N ASN A 224 -32.22 -40.64 -0.80
CA ASN A 224 -33.37 -41.49 -0.58
C ASN A 224 -32.80 -42.82 -0.07
N PRO A 225 -33.05 -43.23 1.19
CA PRO A 225 -32.49 -44.46 1.70
C PRO A 225 -33.08 -45.60 0.89
N THR A 226 -32.32 -46.13 -0.07
CA THR A 226 -32.61 -47.44 -0.64
C THR A 226 -32.51 -48.42 0.52
N ALA A 227 -33.64 -49.01 0.91
CA ALA A 227 -33.71 -50.01 1.96
C ALA A 227 -32.72 -51.13 1.65
N THR A 228 -31.54 -51.06 2.25
CA THR A 228 -30.61 -52.18 2.25
C THR A 228 -31.24 -53.20 3.18
N ARG A 229 -31.66 -54.33 2.61
CA ARG A 229 -32.05 -55.49 3.41
C ARG A 229 -30.80 -55.97 4.15
N THR A 230 -30.58 -55.43 5.34
CA THR A 230 -29.59 -55.99 6.28
C THR A 230 -30.03 -57.42 6.58
N PRO A 231 -29.25 -58.46 6.23
CA PRO A 231 -29.56 -59.80 6.70
C PRO A 231 -29.47 -59.83 8.22
N THR A 232 -30.53 -60.35 8.84
CA THR A 232 -30.67 -60.56 10.28
C THR A 232 -29.41 -61.18 10.89
N PRO A 233 -28.87 -60.67 12.01
CA PRO A 233 -27.75 -61.33 12.69
C PRO A 233 -28.17 -62.72 13.17
N THR A 234 -27.48 -63.75 12.65
CA THR A 234 -27.57 -65.15 13.09
C THR A 234 -27.16 -65.25 14.55
N ARG A 235 -27.98 -65.93 15.37
CA ARG A 235 -27.71 -66.20 16.80
C ARG A 235 -26.34 -66.86 16.95
N THR A 236 -25.43 -66.19 17.66
CA THR A 236 -24.18 -66.77 18.16
C THR A 236 -24.50 -67.84 19.21
N LEU A 237 -23.99 -69.06 19.02
CA LEU A 237 -24.12 -70.14 20.00
C LEU A 237 -23.19 -69.88 21.20
N SER A 238 -23.70 -70.08 22.41
CA SER A 238 -22.96 -69.98 23.67
C SER A 238 -21.75 -70.93 23.72
N PRO A 239 -20.62 -70.52 24.34
CA PRO A 239 -19.49 -71.42 24.57
C PRO A 239 -19.83 -72.47 25.65
N THR A 240 -19.52 -73.73 25.35
CA THR A 240 -19.54 -74.86 26.27
C THR A 240 -18.42 -74.70 27.31
N SER A 241 -18.76 -74.71 28.59
CA SER A 241 -17.78 -74.88 29.68
C SER A 241 -17.31 -76.33 29.70
N THR A 242 -16.01 -76.56 29.49
CA THR A 242 -15.38 -77.85 29.80
C THR A 242 -14.79 -77.76 31.20
N ASP A 243 -15.41 -78.48 32.13
CA ASP A 243 -14.92 -78.68 33.49
C ASP A 243 -13.74 -79.67 33.47
N THR A 244 -12.68 -79.36 34.21
CA THR A 244 -11.48 -80.20 34.32
C THR A 244 -11.58 -81.02 35.60
N ALA A 245 -11.72 -82.35 35.47
CA ALA A 245 -11.58 -83.26 36.60
C ALA A 245 -10.12 -83.69 36.77
N THR A 246 -9.73 -83.86 38.03
CA THR A 246 -8.40 -84.26 38.53
C THR A 246 -8.13 -85.75 38.34
#